data_AF-A0A226DXE4-F1
#
_entry.id   AF-A0A226DXE4-F1
#
_cell.length_a   1.000
_cell.length_b   1.000
_cell.length_c   1.000
_cell.angle_alpha   90.00
_cell.angle_beta   90.00
_cell.angle_gamma   90.00
#
_symmetry.space_group_name_H-M   'P 1'
#
loop_
_entity.id
_entity.type
_entity.pdbx_description
1 polymer ?
#
loop_
_entity_poly.entity_id
_entity_poly.type
_entity_poly.pdbx_seq_one_letter_code
_entity_poly.pdbx_strand_id
1 'polypeptide(L)'
;MISSSLIHTCIAVFGFAIIGVNLILFFLDMLDMIILSNIKATNISNYVARMRTFRQLQIINSVYNQAIRHLFPVITLIIVVVAVIMGYVVINLTGSAPHALVINAVTLNAAIFGFIQLAFPIMADLLGKSADFIMILELQGCSNYRKRQLRSCRHLKIWAGSYFFIHKGTRVTLLELIAYYTMSLIISV
;
A
#
# COMPACT_ATOMS: atom_id res chain seq x y z
N MET A 1 -0.24 -35.12 -5.39
CA MET A 1 -0.05 -34.29 -6.61
C MET A 1 -0.39 -32.85 -6.27
N ILE A 2 0.62 -32.02 -5.99
CA ILE A 2 0.42 -30.57 -5.97
C ILE A 2 0.20 -30.19 -7.44
N SER A 3 -1.00 -29.73 -7.77
CA SER A 3 -1.36 -29.43 -9.15
C SER A 3 -0.51 -28.28 -9.67
N SER A 4 0.05 -28.42 -10.88
CA SER A 4 0.81 -27.37 -11.58
C SER A 4 0.12 -26.00 -11.52
N SER A 5 -1.22 -25.98 -11.52
CA SER A 5 -2.05 -24.78 -11.33
C SER A 5 -1.76 -23.98 -10.06
N LEU A 6 -1.47 -24.63 -8.92
CA LEU A 6 -1.17 -23.96 -7.66
C LEU A 6 0.13 -23.18 -7.75
N ILE A 7 1.16 -23.79 -8.35
CA ILE A 7 2.47 -23.15 -8.53
C ILE A 7 2.33 -21.92 -9.43
N HIS A 8 1.61 -22.04 -10.54
CA HIS A 8 1.35 -20.91 -11.43
C HIS A 8 0.58 -19.78 -10.74
N THR A 9 -0.41 -20.12 -9.92
CA THR A 9 -1.19 -19.13 -9.16
C THR A 9 -0.32 -18.40 -8.14
N CYS A 10 0.51 -19.13 -7.39
CA CYS A 10 1.45 -18.52 -6.45
C CYS A 10 2.43 -17.56 -7.15
N ILE A 11 3.04 -17.99 -8.25
CA ILE A 11 3.97 -17.15 -9.04
C ILE A 11 3.25 -15.88 -9.52
N ALA A 12 2.02 -15.99 -10.02
CA ALA A 12 1.24 -14.84 -10.45
C ALA A 12 0.97 -13.86 -9.31
N VAL A 13 0.52 -14.36 -8.15
CA VAL A 13 0.23 -13.53 -6.96
C VAL A 13 1.49 -12.79 -6.49
N PHE A 14 2.63 -13.48 -6.37
CA PHE A 14 3.89 -12.84 -6.00
C PHE A 14 4.36 -11.83 -7.05
N GLY A 15 4.22 -12.15 -8.34
CA GLY A 15 4.53 -11.23 -9.43
C GLY A 15 3.71 -9.93 -9.35
N PHE A 16 2.39 -10.04 -9.12
CA PHE A 16 1.52 -8.87 -8.94
C PHE A 16 1.90 -8.06 -7.70
N ALA A 17 2.24 -8.72 -6.59
CA ALA A 17 2.68 -8.03 -5.38
C ALA A 17 3.98 -7.24 -5.62
N ILE A 18 4.98 -7.84 -6.28
CA ILE A 18 6.25 -7.18 -6.63
C ILE A 18 6.02 -5.99 -7.55
N ILE A 19 5.22 -6.16 -8.62
CA ILE A 19 4.87 -5.07 -9.54
C ILE A 19 4.18 -3.92 -8.77
N GLY A 20 3.25 -4.25 -7.87
CA GLY A 20 2.54 -3.28 -7.05
C GLY A 20 3.48 -2.47 -6.16
N VAL A 21 4.40 -3.15 -5.44
CA VAL A 21 5.40 -2.48 -4.59
C VAL A 21 6.33 -1.61 -5.41
N ASN A 22 6.86 -2.11 -6.53
CA ASN A 22 7.75 -1.35 -7.40
C ASN A 22 7.08 -0.09 -7.96
N LEU A 23 5.80 -0.17 -8.30
CA LEU A 23 5.04 0.97 -8.78
C LEU A 23 4.88 2.04 -7.69
N ILE A 24 4.65 1.66 -6.43
CA ILE A 24 4.57 2.61 -5.31
C ILE A 24 5.95 3.23 -5.03
N LEU A 25 7.03 2.43 -5.05
CA LEU A 25 8.39 2.93 -4.91
C LEU A 25 8.74 3.93 -6.01
N PHE A 26 8.38 3.64 -7.26
CA PHE A 26 8.53 4.57 -8.37
C PHE A 26 7.85 5.92 -8.11
N PHE A 27 6.63 5.93 -7.54
CA PHE A 27 5.98 7.19 -7.14
C PHE A 27 6.76 7.93 -6.05
N LEU A 28 7.27 7.21 -5.05
CA LEU A 28 8.05 7.80 -3.96
C LEU A 28 9.36 8.40 -4.47
N ASP A 29 10.09 7.69 -5.31
CA ASP A 29 11.36 8.16 -5.89
C ASP A 29 11.14 9.40 -6.76
N MET A 30 10.07 9.40 -7.56
CA MET A 30 9.71 10.56 -8.38
C MET A 30 9.35 11.77 -7.50
N LEU A 31 8.63 11.58 -6.39
CA LEU A 31 8.34 12.66 -5.45
C LEU A 31 9.61 13.17 -4.77
N ASP A 32 10.50 12.28 -4.32
CA ASP A 32 11.77 12.66 -3.70
C ASP A 32 12.65 13.46 -4.66
N MET A 33 12.76 13.01 -5.91
CA MET A 33 13.49 13.74 -6.95
C MET A 33 12.92 15.15 -7.14
N ILE A 34 11.59 15.29 -7.18
CA ILE A 34 10.93 16.59 -7.32
C ILE A 34 11.21 17.47 -6.09
N ILE A 35 11.04 16.94 -4.87
CA ILE A 35 11.27 17.66 -3.60
C ILE A 35 12.73 18.12 -3.49
N LEU A 36 13.69 17.23 -3.74
CA LEU A 36 15.12 17.51 -3.65
C LEU A 36 15.54 18.59 -4.66
N SER A 37 15.00 18.51 -5.88
CA SER A 37 15.25 19.54 -6.88
C SER A 37 14.73 20.92 -6.41
N ASN A 38 13.66 20.94 -5.60
CA ASN A 38 13.00 22.16 -5.16
C ASN A 38 13.84 23.05 -4.25
N ILE A 39 14.70 22.43 -3.45
CA ILE A 39 15.62 23.14 -2.54
C ILE A 39 16.65 23.98 -3.32
N LYS A 40 17.01 23.55 -4.55
CA LYS A 40 18.15 24.12 -5.28
C LYS A 40 17.79 25.22 -6.30
N ALA A 41 16.53 25.44 -6.64
CA ALA A 41 16.20 26.33 -7.76
C ALA A 41 14.92 27.16 -7.57
N THR A 42 15.09 28.50 -7.60
CA THR A 42 14.03 29.52 -7.63
C THR A 42 13.52 29.85 -9.03
N ASN A 43 14.09 29.23 -10.08
CA ASN A 43 13.73 29.52 -11.46
C ASN A 43 12.28 29.13 -11.81
N ILE A 44 11.59 30.04 -12.49
CA ILE A 44 10.19 29.87 -12.93
C ILE A 44 10.02 28.66 -13.85
N SER A 45 10.97 28.42 -14.75
CA SER A 45 10.95 27.28 -15.67
C SER A 45 10.94 25.93 -14.93
N ASN A 46 11.75 25.82 -13.88
CA ASN A 46 11.82 24.61 -13.04
C ASN A 46 10.53 24.38 -12.27
N TYR A 47 9.89 25.45 -11.77
CA TYR A 47 8.56 25.35 -11.15
C TYR A 47 7.52 24.76 -12.12
N VAL A 48 7.47 25.26 -13.36
CA VAL A 48 6.52 24.77 -14.37
C VAL A 48 6.76 23.30 -14.71
N ALA A 49 8.03 22.90 -14.88
CA ALA A 49 8.39 21.51 -15.13
C ALA A 49 7.95 20.59 -13.98
N ARG A 50 8.21 20.96 -12.73
CA ARG A 50 7.81 20.19 -11.54
C ARG A 50 6.30 20.05 -11.42
N MET A 51 5.56 21.14 -11.62
CA MET A 51 4.10 21.12 -11.60
C MET A 51 3.54 20.22 -12.70
N ARG A 52 4.17 20.18 -13.87
CA ARG A 52 3.80 19.26 -14.96
C ARG A 52 4.03 17.81 -14.56
N THR A 53 5.20 17.48 -14.00
CA THR A 53 5.50 16.11 -13.55
C THR A 53 4.55 15.67 -12.44
N PHE A 54 4.26 16.54 -11.46
CA PHE A 54 3.31 16.22 -10.38
C PHE A 54 1.89 15.98 -10.92
N ARG A 55 1.45 16.75 -11.92
CA ARG A 55 0.17 16.49 -12.60
C ARG A 55 0.16 15.16 -13.34
N GLN A 56 1.27 14.75 -13.95
CA GLN A 56 1.38 13.41 -14.54
C GLN A 56 1.25 12.33 -13.47
N LEU A 57 1.92 12.48 -12.32
CA LEU A 57 1.75 11.57 -11.18
C LEU A 57 0.30 11.49 -10.70
N GLN A 58 -0.43 12.61 -10.65
CA GLN A 58 -1.85 12.62 -10.28
C GLN A 58 -2.72 11.83 -11.27
N ILE A 59 -2.46 11.97 -12.57
CA ILE A 59 -3.19 11.22 -13.61
C ILE A 59 -2.91 9.73 -13.45
N ILE A 60 -1.63 9.32 -13.34
CA ILE A 60 -1.25 7.92 -13.17
C ILE A 60 -1.86 7.36 -11.87
N ASN A 61 -1.80 8.11 -10.77
CA ASN A 61 -2.39 7.72 -9.49
C ASN A 61 -3.92 7.61 -9.58
N SER A 62 -4.59 8.43 -10.39
CA SER A 62 -6.03 8.32 -10.62
C SER A 62 -6.38 7.01 -11.34
N VAL A 63 -5.63 6.65 -12.38
CA VAL A 63 -5.82 5.38 -13.11
C VAL A 63 -5.52 4.19 -12.20
N TYR A 64 -4.43 4.25 -11.46
CA TYR A 64 -4.05 3.24 -10.48
C TYR A 64 -5.14 3.02 -9.42
N ASN A 65 -5.67 4.12 -8.85
CA ASN A 65 -6.77 4.04 -7.92
C ASN A 65 -8.02 3.44 -8.54
N GLN A 66 -8.36 3.77 -9.79
CA GLN A 66 -9.52 3.19 -10.44
C GLN A 66 -9.40 1.67 -10.57
N ALA A 67 -8.21 1.15 -10.90
CA ALA A 67 -7.95 -0.29 -10.96
C ALA A 67 -8.02 -0.95 -9.58
N ILE A 68 -7.44 -0.31 -8.56
CA ILE A 68 -7.25 -0.92 -7.24
C ILE A 68 -8.44 -0.74 -6.31
N ARG A 69 -9.30 0.26 -6.55
CA ARG A 69 -10.43 0.59 -5.68
C ARG A 69 -11.31 -0.62 -5.36
N HIS A 70 -11.55 -1.48 -6.34
CA HIS A 70 -12.36 -2.69 -6.16
C HIS A 70 -11.54 -3.92 -5.78
N LEU A 71 -10.31 -4.03 -6.26
CA LEU A 71 -9.45 -5.17 -5.98
C LEU A 71 -8.92 -5.16 -4.54
N PHE A 72 -8.59 -3.99 -4.01
CA PHE A 72 -7.92 -3.88 -2.70
C PHE A 72 -8.75 -4.41 -1.53
N PRO A 73 -10.05 -4.07 -1.39
CA PRO A 73 -10.85 -4.60 -0.29
C PRO A 73 -11.01 -6.12 -0.36
N VAL A 74 -11.17 -6.67 -1.58
CA VAL A 74 -11.30 -8.11 -1.81
C VAL A 74 -10.00 -8.83 -1.45
N ILE A 75 -8.85 -8.33 -1.93
CA ILE A 75 -7.54 -8.91 -1.61
C ILE A 75 -7.28 -8.84 -0.10
N THR A 76 -7.59 -7.71 0.53
CA THR A 76 -7.39 -7.52 1.97
C THR A 76 -8.26 -8.48 2.78
N LEU A 77 -9.53 -8.66 2.39
CA LEU A 77 -10.42 -9.64 3.03
C LEU A 77 -9.88 -11.07 2.88
N ILE A 78 -9.44 -11.46 1.68
CA ILE A 78 -8.84 -12.78 1.43
C ILE A 78 -7.61 -12.97 2.33
N ILE A 79 -6.73 -11.97 2.42
CA ILE A 79 -5.54 -12.02 3.28
C ILE A 79 -5.93 -12.23 4.75
N VAL A 80 -6.92 -11.49 5.26
CA VAL A 80 -7.39 -11.63 6.64
C VAL A 80 -7.94 -13.04 6.89
N VAL A 81 -8.80 -13.55 6.01
CA VAL A 81 -9.38 -14.89 6.15
C VAL A 81 -8.29 -15.97 6.14
N VAL A 82 -7.35 -15.88 5.19
CA VAL A 82 -6.23 -16.83 5.09
C VAL A 82 -5.35 -16.77 6.34
N ALA A 83 -5.04 -15.57 6.84
CA ALA A 83 -4.24 -15.40 8.05
C ALA A 83 -4.93 -15.99 9.29
N VAL A 84 -6.24 -15.79 9.43
CA VAL A 84 -7.03 -16.33 10.54
C VAL A 84 -7.06 -17.86 10.51
N ILE A 85 -7.33 -18.47 9.34
CA ILE A 85 -7.35 -19.93 9.19
C ILE A 85 -5.98 -20.53 9.48
N MET A 86 -4.91 -19.94 8.92
CA MET A 86 -3.55 -20.42 9.18
C MET A 86 -3.13 -20.20 10.63
N GLY A 87 -3.54 -19.10 11.26
CA GLY A 87 -3.30 -18.83 12.67
C GLY A 87 -3.94 -19.89 13.57
N TYR A 88 -5.19 -20.26 13.28
CA TYR A 88 -5.90 -21.35 13.94
C TYR A 88 -5.17 -22.69 13.80
N VAL A 89 -4.74 -23.04 12.58
CA VAL A 89 -3.96 -24.26 12.32
C VAL A 89 -2.70 -24.31 13.16
N VAL A 90 -1.97 -23.19 13.26
CA VAL A 90 -0.74 -23.10 14.06
C VAL A 90 -1.02 -23.26 15.56
N ILE A 91 -2.12 -22.71 16.08
CA ILE A 91 -2.38 -22.74 17.53
C ILE A 91 -3.02 -24.06 17.95
N ASN A 92 -4.11 -24.48 17.30
CA ASN A 92 -4.90 -25.63 17.75
C ASN A 92 -4.41 -26.98 17.17
N LEU A 93 -3.77 -26.99 15.98
CA LEU A 93 -3.43 -28.25 15.31
C LEU A 93 -1.95 -28.65 15.43
N THR A 94 -1.11 -27.90 16.15
CA THR A 94 0.33 -28.22 16.25
C THR A 94 0.62 -29.60 16.83
N GLY A 95 -0.26 -30.14 17.68
CA GLY A 95 -0.12 -31.50 18.24
C GLY A 95 -0.72 -32.62 17.39
N SER A 96 -1.55 -32.31 16.39
CA SER A 96 -2.32 -33.33 15.63
C SER A 96 -2.07 -33.29 14.12
N ALA A 97 -1.67 -32.14 13.58
CA ALA A 97 -1.38 -31.99 12.16
C ALA A 97 0.07 -32.40 11.82
N PRO A 98 0.34 -32.84 10.58
CA PRO A 98 1.69 -33.08 10.11
C PRO A 98 2.57 -31.84 10.24
N HIS A 99 3.81 -31.98 10.72
CA HIS A 99 4.74 -30.86 10.90
C HIS A 99 4.95 -30.01 9.63
N ALA A 100 4.92 -30.63 8.44
CA ALA A 100 5.04 -29.91 7.17
C ALA A 100 3.92 -28.88 6.96
N LEU A 101 2.69 -29.20 7.41
CA LEU A 101 1.54 -28.30 7.29
C LEU A 101 1.67 -27.13 8.28
N VAL A 102 2.10 -27.40 9.51
CA VAL A 102 2.34 -26.36 10.53
C VAL A 102 3.44 -25.40 10.08
N ILE A 103 4.57 -25.92 9.58
CA ILE A 103 5.67 -25.09 9.05
C ILE A 103 5.15 -24.18 7.92
N ASN A 104 4.37 -24.73 6.99
CA ASN A 104 3.79 -23.94 5.90
C ASN A 104 2.80 -22.86 6.38
N ALA A 105 1.98 -23.17 7.39
CA ALA A 105 1.07 -22.18 7.98
C ALA A 105 1.82 -21.04 8.69
N VAL A 106 2.90 -21.37 9.40
CA VAL A 106 3.78 -20.39 10.05
C VAL A 106 4.47 -19.50 9.01
N THR A 107 5.05 -20.08 7.96
CA THR A 107 5.76 -19.30 6.92
C THR A 107 4.80 -18.40 6.15
N LEU A 108 3.60 -18.87 5.82
CA LEU A 108 2.59 -18.06 5.13
C LEU A 108 2.12 -16.89 6.01
N ASN A 109 1.84 -17.14 7.29
CA ASN A 109 1.47 -16.09 8.23
C ASN A 109 2.59 -15.05 8.37
N ALA A 110 3.84 -15.50 8.56
CA ALA A 110 4.98 -14.60 8.64
C ALA A 110 5.13 -13.74 7.36
N ALA A 111 4.91 -14.32 6.17
CA ALA A 111 4.93 -13.59 4.91
C ALA A 111 3.80 -12.55 4.83
N ILE A 112 2.57 -12.89 5.24
CA ILE A 112 1.44 -11.96 5.31
C ILE A 112 1.76 -10.80 6.27
N PHE A 113 2.26 -11.10 7.46
CA PHE A 113 2.64 -10.07 8.44
C PHE A 113 3.75 -9.17 7.89
N GLY A 114 4.78 -9.74 7.27
CA GLY A 114 5.85 -8.98 6.62
C GLY A 114 5.31 -8.08 5.51
N PHE A 115 4.41 -8.59 4.67
CA PHE A 115 3.78 -7.79 3.62
C PHE A 115 2.96 -6.63 4.20
N ILE A 116 2.12 -6.87 5.21
CA ILE A 116 1.34 -5.82 5.87
C ILE A 116 2.27 -4.76 6.49
N GLN A 117 3.34 -5.19 7.16
CA GLN A 117 4.28 -4.30 7.82
C GLN A 117 5.11 -3.47 6.84
N LEU A 118 5.41 -3.98 5.64
CA LEU A 118 6.20 -3.26 4.64
C LEU A 118 5.32 -2.44 3.68
N ALA A 119 4.27 -3.03 3.10
CA ALA A 119 3.49 -2.39 2.05
C ALA A 119 2.67 -1.19 2.56
N PHE A 120 2.03 -1.32 3.73
CA PHE A 120 1.15 -0.26 4.24
C PHE A 120 1.91 1.03 4.60
N PRO A 121 3.08 0.98 5.28
CA PRO A 121 3.88 2.19 5.51
C PRO A 121 4.33 2.87 4.22
N ILE A 122 4.78 2.10 3.22
CA ILE A 122 5.20 2.65 1.93
C ILE A 122 4.03 3.40 1.26
N MET A 123 2.83 2.81 1.26
CA MET A 123 1.61 3.46 0.75
C MET A 123 1.24 4.72 1.55
N ALA A 124 1.42 4.70 2.87
CA ALA A 124 1.11 5.85 3.72
C ALA A 124 2.15 6.98 3.60
N ASP A 125 3.41 6.65 3.32
CA ASP A 125 4.46 7.63 3.08
C ASP A 125 4.27 8.35 1.74
N LEU A 126 3.63 7.71 0.75
CA LEU A 126 3.24 8.37 -0.50
C LEU A 126 2.32 9.58 -0.23
N LEU A 127 1.34 9.39 0.66
CA LEU A 127 0.44 10.45 1.07
C LEU A 127 1.22 11.57 1.78
N GLY A 128 2.08 11.21 2.74
CA GLY A 128 2.92 12.15 3.48
C GLY A 128 3.80 13.00 2.56
N LYS A 129 4.60 12.37 1.70
CA LYS A 129 5.49 13.07 0.76
C LYS A 129 4.73 13.95 -0.23
N SER A 130 3.56 13.52 -0.68
CA SER A 130 2.74 14.36 -1.57
C SER A 130 2.20 15.61 -0.85
N ALA A 131 1.90 15.52 0.44
CA ALA A 131 1.49 16.65 1.27
C ALA A 131 2.67 17.59 1.55
N ASP A 132 3.84 17.04 1.89
CA ASP A 132 5.06 17.81 2.09
C ASP A 132 5.44 18.58 0.83
N PHE A 133 5.34 17.96 -0.35
CA PHE A 133 5.58 18.63 -1.62
C PHE A 133 4.65 19.83 -1.84
N ILE A 134 3.35 19.67 -1.62
CA ILE A 134 2.37 20.76 -1.76
C ILE A 134 2.67 21.87 -0.75
N MET A 135 2.96 21.52 0.50
CA MET A 135 3.31 22.46 1.56
C MET A 135 4.57 23.27 1.20
N ILE A 136 5.63 22.62 0.71
CA ILE A 136 6.86 23.32 0.29
C ILE A 136 6.55 24.31 -0.85
N LEU A 137 5.71 23.94 -1.82
CA LEU A 137 5.32 24.85 -2.90
C LEU A 137 4.47 26.03 -2.41
N GLU A 138 3.64 25.84 -1.38
CA GLU A 138 2.88 26.92 -0.76
C GLU A 138 3.79 27.91 -0.03
N LEU A 139 4.81 27.41 0.69
CA LEU A 139 5.78 28.23 1.42
C LEU A 139 6.69 29.08 0.52
N GLN A 140 6.94 28.66 -0.72
CA GLN A 140 7.79 29.39 -1.67
C GLN A 140 7.22 30.73 -2.17
N GLY A 141 6.12 31.24 -1.61
CA GLY A 141 5.60 32.56 -1.96
C GLY A 141 5.04 32.59 -3.39
N CYS A 142 3.90 31.93 -3.59
CA CYS A 142 3.29 31.82 -4.91
C CYS A 142 2.50 33.07 -5.32
N SER A 143 2.66 33.52 -6.57
CA SER A 143 1.75 34.50 -7.19
C SER A 143 0.30 33.99 -7.14
N ASN A 144 -0.69 34.89 -7.25
CA ASN A 144 -2.11 34.52 -7.23
C ASN A 144 -2.46 33.42 -8.26
N TYR A 145 -1.81 33.46 -9.43
CA TYR A 145 -1.95 32.42 -10.45
C TYR A 145 -1.43 31.05 -9.96
N ARG A 146 -0.24 31.00 -9.36
CA ARG A 146 0.34 29.76 -8.82
C ARG A 146 -0.48 29.19 -7.66
N LYS A 147 -1.00 30.05 -6.77
CA LYS A 147 -1.91 29.62 -5.70
C LYS A 147 -3.16 28.93 -6.24
N ARG A 148 -3.74 29.45 -7.34
CA ARG A 148 -4.88 28.79 -8.02
C ARG A 148 -4.50 27.42 -8.58
N GLN A 149 -3.31 27.29 -9.18
CA GLN A 149 -2.83 26.00 -9.67
C GLN A 149 -2.59 25.01 -8.53
N LEU A 150 -2.00 25.43 -7.41
CA LEU A 150 -1.80 24.58 -6.24
C LEU A 150 -3.12 24.09 -5.63
N ARG A 151 -4.14 24.95 -5.56
CA ARG A 151 -5.49 24.52 -5.11
C ARG A 151 -6.13 23.45 -5.99
N SER A 152 -5.74 23.37 -7.27
CA SER A 152 -6.20 22.30 -8.16
C SER A 152 -5.49 20.97 -7.91
N CYS A 153 -4.30 21.00 -7.30
CA CYS A 153 -3.51 19.83 -7.02
C CYS A 153 -4.05 19.10 -5.77
N ARG A 154 -4.52 17.87 -5.96
CA ARG A 154 -4.92 16.99 -4.86
C ARG A 154 -3.73 16.18 -4.36
N HIS A 155 -3.75 15.87 -3.07
CA HIS A 155 -2.84 14.90 -2.46
C HIS A 155 -2.94 13.54 -3.16
N LEU A 156 -1.81 12.86 -3.30
CA LEU A 156 -1.76 11.50 -3.85
C LEU A 156 -2.22 10.54 -2.74
N LYS A 157 -3.50 10.15 -2.80
CA LYS A 157 -4.11 9.18 -1.90
C LYS A 157 -4.27 7.85 -2.62
N ILE A 158 -4.02 6.75 -1.94
CA ILE A 158 -4.38 5.41 -2.39
C ILE A 158 -5.71 5.05 -1.72
N TRP A 159 -6.74 4.87 -2.54
CA TRP A 159 -8.09 4.55 -2.09
C TRP A 159 -8.29 3.04 -2.03
N ALA A 160 -8.82 2.57 -0.91
CA ALA A 160 -9.22 1.20 -0.66
C ALA A 160 -10.76 1.16 -0.57
N GLY A 161 -11.42 1.07 -1.73
CA GLY A 161 -12.88 1.14 -1.82
C GLY A 161 -13.42 2.57 -1.97
N SER A 162 -14.71 2.75 -1.69
CA SER A 162 -15.40 4.04 -1.91
C SER A 162 -15.24 5.05 -0.79
N TYR A 163 -14.96 4.59 0.43
CA TYR A 163 -14.99 5.44 1.62
C TYR A 163 -13.69 5.45 2.42
N PHE A 164 -12.76 4.55 2.12
CA PHE A 164 -11.55 4.36 2.91
C PHE A 164 -10.29 4.63 2.07
N PHE A 165 -9.32 5.29 2.68
CA PHE A 165 -7.98 5.49 2.11
C PHE A 165 -6.95 4.99 3.11
N ILE A 166 -5.82 4.53 2.59
CA ILE A 166 -4.79 3.91 3.41
C ILE A 166 -4.06 4.99 4.20
N HIS A 167 -4.00 4.82 5.52
CA HIS A 167 -3.26 5.69 6.45
C HIS A 167 -2.29 4.87 7.29
N LYS A 168 -1.35 5.52 8.00
CA LYS A 168 -0.32 4.83 8.82
C LYS A 168 -0.92 3.89 9.88
N GLY A 169 -2.13 4.20 10.35
CA GLY A 169 -2.86 3.39 11.33
C GLY A 169 -3.57 2.16 10.75
N THR A 170 -3.81 2.11 9.43
CA THR A 170 -4.56 1.01 8.79
C THR A 170 -3.91 -0.35 9.03
N ARG A 171 -2.57 -0.40 9.07
CA ARG A 171 -1.83 -1.64 9.39
C ARG A 171 -2.18 -2.17 10.77
N VAL A 172 -2.30 -1.30 11.77
CA VAL A 172 -2.58 -1.69 13.16
C VAL A 172 -3.99 -2.27 13.23
N THR A 173 -4.96 -1.59 12.61
CA THR A 173 -6.35 -2.07 12.52
C THR A 173 -6.46 -3.43 11.83
N LEU A 174 -5.69 -3.67 10.75
CA LEU A 174 -5.69 -4.97 10.08
C LEU A 174 -5.11 -6.09 10.95
N LEU A 175 -4.01 -5.81 11.63
CA LEU A 175 -3.39 -6.78 12.55
C LEU A 175 -4.31 -7.08 13.74
N GLU A 176 -4.98 -6.06 14.26
CA GLU A 176 -5.98 -6.20 15.33
C GLU A 176 -7.16 -7.07 14.87
N LEU A 177 -7.69 -6.87 13.65
CA LEU A 177 -8.73 -7.72 13.09
C LEU A 177 -8.28 -9.18 12.94
N ILE A 178 -7.08 -9.41 12.41
CA ILE A 178 -6.53 -10.78 12.28
C ILE A 178 -6.42 -11.44 13.65
N ALA A 179 -5.85 -10.75 14.65
CA ALA A 179 -5.70 -11.26 16.00
C ALA A 179 -7.06 -11.55 16.65
N TYR A 180 -8.00 -10.60 16.56
CA TYR A 180 -9.35 -10.71 17.11
C TYR A 180 -10.08 -11.93 16.54
N TYR A 181 -10.14 -12.07 15.21
CA TYR A 181 -10.83 -13.19 14.59
C TYR A 181 -10.12 -14.52 14.79
N THR A 182 -8.79 -14.54 14.88
CA THR A 182 -8.03 -15.76 15.23
C THR A 182 -8.40 -16.24 16.63
N MET A 183 -8.39 -15.35 17.63
CA MET A 183 -8.78 -15.69 19.00
C MET A 183 -10.24 -16.11 19.09
N SER A 184 -11.14 -15.39 18.41
CA SER A 184 -12.56 -15.77 18.36
C SER A 184 -12.78 -17.15 17.76
N LEU A 185 -12.04 -17.50 16.71
CA LEU A 185 -12.12 -18.82 16.08
C LEU A 185 -11.61 -19.92 17.01
N ILE A 186 -10.51 -19.68 17.73
CA ILE A 186 -9.96 -20.63 18.71
C ILE A 186 -10.93 -20.90 19.85
N ILE A 187 -11.61 -19.87 20.36
CA ILE A 187 -12.58 -20.03 21.47
C ILE A 187 -13.83 -20.78 21.02
N SER A 188 -14.21 -20.64 19.75
CA SER A 188 -15.45 -21.22 19.21
C SER A 188 -15.39 -22.71 18.92
N VAL A 189 -14.20 -23.29 18.80
CA VAL A 189 -13.95 -24.71 18.45
C VAL A 189 -13.43 -25.45 19.66
#